data_AF-A0A1V5RME0-F1
#
_entry.id   AF-A0A1V5RME0-F1
#
_cell.length_a   1.000
_cell.length_b   1.000
_cell.length_c   1.000
_cell.angle_alpha   90.00
_cell.angle_beta   90.00
_cell.angle_gamma   90.00
#
_symmetry.space_group_name_H-M   'P 1'
#
loop_
_entity.id
_entity.type
_entity.pdbx_description
1 polymer ?
#
loop_
_entity_poly.entity_id
_entity_poly.type
_entity_poly.pdbx_seq_one_letter_code
_entity_poly.pdbx_strand_id
1 'polypeptide(L)' 'MPQQPYTWQPSDVYTITNTTDENVLLELESGRLRIDAGRSVRMTGNALQHPQVMELSRAGKLQIEKFNWRKRKDVKR' A
#
# COMPACT_ATOMS: atom_id res chain seq x y z
N MET A 1 -17.10 -20.24 19.52
CA MET A 1 -17.53 -19.21 18.55
C MET A 1 -17.24 -19.74 17.16
N PRO A 2 -18.17 -19.67 16.19
CA PRO A 2 -17.86 -20.07 14.82
C PRO A 2 -16.80 -19.14 14.26
N GLN A 3 -15.70 -19.69 13.71
CA GLN A 3 -14.71 -18.90 13.00
C GLN A 3 -15.37 -18.33 11.75
N GLN A 4 -15.48 -17.01 11.66
CA GLN A 4 -15.84 -16.37 10.40
C GLN A 4 -14.74 -16.65 9.37
N PRO A 5 -15.08 -17.09 8.14
CA PRO A 5 -14.07 -17.27 7.11
C PRO A 5 -13.42 -15.92 6.82
N TYR A 6 -12.09 -15.87 6.83
CA TYR A 6 -11.35 -14.69 6.40
C TYR A 6 -11.77 -14.33 4.97
N THR A 7 -12.41 -13.18 4.78
CA THR A 7 -12.90 -12.70 3.47
C THR A 7 -11.80 -12.06 2.62
N TRP A 8 -10.58 -11.97 3.13
CA TRP A 8 -9.48 -11.24 2.51
C TRP A 8 -8.30 -12.17 2.20
N GLN A 9 -7.74 -12.08 0.99
CA GLN A 9 -6.61 -12.88 0.55
C GLN A 9 -5.29 -12.11 0.76
N PRO A 10 -4.23 -12.73 1.31
CA PRO A 10 -2.92 -12.09 1.44
C PRO A 10 -2.30 -11.62 0.11
N SER A 11 -2.78 -12.18 -1.01
CA SER A 11 -2.42 -11.75 -2.37
C SER A 11 -2.83 -10.32 -2.70
N ASP A 12 -3.68 -9.71 -1.88
CA ASP A 12 -4.31 -8.43 -2.16
C ASP A 12 -3.58 -7.28 -1.46
N VAL A 13 -2.41 -7.53 -0.86
CA VAL A 13 -1.56 -6.47 -0.32
C VAL A 13 -0.62 -5.95 -1.39
N TYR A 14 -0.50 -4.63 -1.43
CA TYR A 14 0.49 -3.91 -2.20
C TYR A 14 1.33 -3.05 -1.28
N THR A 15 2.62 -2.94 -1.60
CA THR A 15 3.50 -1.94 -1.03
C THR A 15 3.39 -0.70 -1.91
N ILE A 16 3.06 0.44 -1.30
CA ILE A 16 3.09 1.74 -1.96
C ILE A 16 4.27 2.51 -1.37
N THR A 17 5.17 2.95 -2.23
CA THR A 17 6.35 3.74 -1.86
C THR A 17 6.18 5.16 -2.38
N ASN A 18 6.31 6.13 -1.48
CA ASN A 18 6.46 7.52 -1.87
C ASN A 18 7.87 7.74 -2.42
N THR A 19 7.96 8.08 -3.71
CA THR A 19 9.23 8.28 -4.42
C THR A 19 9.69 9.73 -4.41
N THR A 20 8.90 10.64 -3.83
CA THR A 20 9.24 12.05 -3.71
C THR A 20 9.98 12.34 -2.40
N ASP A 21 10.53 13.56 -2.32
CA ASP A 21 11.15 14.17 -1.15
C ASP A 21 10.13 14.92 -0.24
N GLU A 22 8.85 14.87 -0.60
CA GLU A 22 7.76 15.52 0.13
C GLU A 22 6.82 14.49 0.75
N ASN A 23 6.11 14.87 1.82
CA ASN A 23 5.08 14.01 2.40
C ASN A 23 3.82 13.98 1.51
N VAL A 24 3.30 12.79 1.25
CA VAL A 24 2.04 12.59 0.53
C VAL A 24 0.92 12.35 1.55
N LEU A 25 -0.16 13.14 1.47
CA LEU A 25 -1.38 12.91 2.25
C LEU A 25 -2.46 12.31 1.35
N LEU A 26 -2.88 11.09 1.65
CA LEU A 26 -3.99 10.42 0.98
C LEU A 26 -5.28 10.63 1.79
N GLU A 27 -6.31 11.11 1.13
CA GLU A 27 -7.67 11.22 1.67
C GLU A 27 -8.45 9.98 1.24
N LEU A 28 -8.39 8.90 2.02
CA LEU A 28 -9.07 7.64 1.70
C LEU A 28 -10.43 7.57 2.38
N GLU A 29 -11.31 6.67 1.91
CA GLU A 29 -12.60 6.41 2.57
C GLU A 29 -12.44 5.95 4.03
N SER A 30 -11.35 5.25 4.34
CA SER A 30 -11.00 4.83 5.70
C SER A 30 -10.38 5.94 6.56
N GLY A 31 -10.19 7.13 5.99
CA GLY A 31 -9.58 8.29 6.63
C GLY A 31 -8.26 8.71 5.99
N ARG A 32 -7.60 9.66 6.65
CA ARG A 32 -6.35 10.26 6.18
C ARG A 32 -5.15 9.35 6.43
N LEU A 33 -4.37 9.12 5.38
CA LEU A 33 -3.12 8.38 5.46
C LEU A 33 -1.96 9.25 4.97
N ARG A 34 -1.00 9.53 5.84
CA ARG A 34 0.26 10.19 5.46
C ARG A 34 1.30 9.14 5.08
N ILE A 35 1.95 9.33 3.94
CA ILE A 35 3.13 8.58 3.52
C ILE A 35 4.30 9.56 3.48
N ASP A 36 5.24 9.38 4.42
CA ASP A 36 6.41 10.25 4.54
C ASP A 36 7.32 10.12 3.31
N ALA A 37 8.11 11.16 3.04
CA ALA A 37 9.09 11.19 1.95
C ALA A 37 9.99 9.93 1.96
N GLY A 38 10.13 9.28 0.80
CA GLY A 38 10.91 8.05 0.64
C GLY A 38 10.43 6.83 1.45
N ARG A 39 9.26 6.88 2.09
CA ARG A 39 8.72 5.78 2.91
C ARG A 39 7.69 4.95 2.16
N SER A 40 7.51 3.72 2.66
CA SER A 40 6.55 2.77 2.11
C SER A 40 5.49 2.38 3.13
N VAL A 41 4.27 2.18 2.65
CA VAL A 41 3.13 1.66 3.41
C VAL A 41 2.56 0.42 2.71
N ARG A 42 1.87 -0.45 3.47
CA ARG A 42 1.14 -1.57 2.90
C ARG A 42 -0.34 -1.27 2.88
N MET A 43 -0.97 -1.51 1.74
CA MET A 43 -2.38 -1.25 1.51
C MET A 43 -3.03 -2.41 0.78
N THR A 44 -4.35 -2.54 0.90
CA THR A 44 -5.13 -3.51 0.14
C THR A 44 -5.32 -3.04 -1.31
N GLY A 45 -5.52 -3.96 -2.24
CA GLY A 45 -5.71 -3.66 -3.66
C GLY A 45 -6.86 -2.69 -3.94
N ASN A 46 -7.92 -2.73 -3.13
CA ASN A 46 -9.05 -1.79 -3.25
C ASN A 46 -8.62 -0.33 -3.05
N ALA A 47 -7.67 -0.06 -2.15
CA ALA A 47 -7.18 1.29 -1.93
C ALA A 47 -6.38 1.83 -3.13
N LEU A 48 -5.87 0.97 -4.01
CA LEU A 48 -5.21 1.39 -5.25
C LEU A 48 -6.18 1.95 -6.28
N GLN A 49 -7.46 1.60 -6.19
CA GLN A 49 -8.51 2.11 -7.08
C GLN A 49 -8.95 3.53 -6.68
N HIS A 50 -8.44 4.05 -5.54
CA HIS A 50 -8.75 5.40 -5.13
C HIS A 50 -8.18 6.41 -6.15
N PRO A 51 -8.98 7.39 -6.63
CA PRO A 51 -8.56 8.30 -7.69
C PRO A 51 -7.22 8.99 -7.42
N GLN A 52 -7.01 9.45 -6.18
CA GLN A 52 -5.78 10.11 -5.76
C GLN A 52 -4.55 9.19 -5.86
N VAL A 53 -4.70 7.91 -5.49
CA VAL A 53 -3.59 6.94 -5.54
C VAL A 53 -3.24 6.63 -7.00
N MET A 54 -4.26 6.47 -7.86
CA MET A 54 -4.05 6.26 -9.30
C MET A 54 -3.36 7.46 -9.96
N GLU A 55 -3.79 8.68 -9.64
CA GLU A 55 -3.21 9.91 -10.18
C GLU A 55 -1.73 10.06 -9.78
N LEU A 56 -1.44 9.91 -8.48
CA LEU A 56 -0.08 10.01 -7.96
C LEU A 56 0.84 8.91 -8.51
N SER A 57 0.29 7.71 -8.74
CA SER A 57 1.04 6.62 -9.38
C SER A 57 1.33 6.91 -10.85
N ARG A 58 0.35 7.40 -11.62
CA ARG A 58 0.54 7.82 -13.02
C ARG A 58 1.53 8.97 -13.14
N ALA A 59 1.55 9.88 -12.17
CA ALA A 59 2.52 10.97 -12.08
C ALA A 59 3.92 10.51 -11.62
N GLY A 60 4.13 9.23 -11.32
CA GLY A 60 5.41 8.67 -10.87
C GLY A 60 5.79 9.01 -9.41
N LYS A 61 4.88 9.65 -8.65
CA LYS A 61 5.09 10.02 -7.24
C LYS A 61 4.87 8.85 -6.27
N LEU A 62 4.10 7.85 -6.70
CA LEU A 62 3.89 6.61 -5.97
C LEU A 62 4.30 5.40 -6.81
N GLN A 63 5.24 4.61 -6.28
CA GLN A 63 5.59 3.31 -6.82
C GLN A 63 4.77 2.23 -6.13
N ILE A 64 4.08 1.40 -6.91
CA ILE A 64 3.20 0.33 -6.41
C ILE A 64 3.81 -1.02 -6.75
N GLU A 65 4.00 -1.86 -5.74
CA GLU A 65 4.54 -3.21 -5.91
C GLU A 65 3.65 -4.23 -5.21
N LYS A 66 3.44 -5.39 -5.84
CA LYS A 66 2.72 -6.48 -5.18
C LYS A 66 3.53 -6.96 -3.98
N PHE A 67 2.93 -6.95 -2.78
CA PHE A 67 3.64 -7.36 -1.58
C PHE A 67 3.93 -8.85 -1.63
N ASN A 68 5.21 -9.20 -1.73
CA ASN A 68 5.64 -10.59 -1.71
C ASN A 68 5.96 -11.01 -0.27
N TRP A 69 4.98 -11.62 0.40
CA TRP A 69 5.14 -12.09 1.78
C TRP A 69 6.23 -13.17 1.92
N ARG A 70 6.56 -13.90 0.86
CA ARG A 70 7.59 -14.95 0.87
C ARG A 70 9.01 -14.38 0.89
N LYS A 71 9.24 -13.22 0.28
CA LYS A 71 10.56 -12.53 0.30
C LYS A 71 11.00 -12.08 1.70
N ARG A 72 10.09 -11.99 2.68
CA ARG A 72 10.47 -11.61 4.06
C ARG A 72 11.19 -12.72 4.83
N LYS A 73 11.13 -13.98 4.40
CA LYS A 73 11.84 -15.06 5.10
C LYS A 73 13.36 -15.00 4.92
N ASP A 74 13.84 -14.28 3.91
CA ASP A 74 15.28 -14.24 3.56
C ASP A 74 16.05 -13.12 4.25
N VAL A 75 15.38 -12.18 4.94
CA VAL A 75 16.03 -11.14 5.74
C VAL A 75 16.19 -11.63 7.19
N LYS A 76 16.95 -12.72 7.34
CA LYS A 76 17.66 -13.06 8.58
C LYS A 76 19.10 -13.39 8.18
N ARG A 77 19.95 -12.37 8.16
CA ARG A 77 21.39 -12.50 8.39
C ARG A 77 21.96 -11.13 8.69
#